data_AF-A0AAD9GXX5-F1
#
_entry.id   AF-A0AAD9GXX5-F1
#
_cell.length_a   1.000
_cell.length_b   1.000
_cell.length_c   1.000
_cell.angle_alpha   90.00
_cell.angle_beta   90.00
_cell.angle_gamma   90.00
#
_symmetry.space_group_name_H-M   'P 1'
#
loop_
_entity.id
_entity.type
_entity.pdbx_description
1 polymer ?
#
loop_
_entity_poly.entity_id
_entity_poly.type
_entity_poly.pdbx_seq_one_letter_code
_entity_poly.pdbx_strand_id
1 'polypeptide(L)'
;MQFTIHPRVVPVAVLTVIAALVQSVLVESFASTIIYSGHECSGTPLVVSIVNYVDCKAVECAPLIDDGRTYSFATNCESTDRQTYVADTFEASSYVMIETFTIKCQLFLGAMAFLAKGECQVYNEQADNYVIAKVEDDGLASIGIYKDSSCTGDPFLSYEPKNETIATHSCYRGNNIFYISEANTPGQISTTSTSRSASDTVNSTASNSSSGDFVGDGSTDSRLPSSEQVGSQLDENETVSLSPSEGSGGISTGAIVGILVAYVILCVAASILCMDWIERLFHRLFGLTQ
;
A
#
# COMPACT_ATOMS: atom_id res chain seq x y z
N MET A 1 -45.92 -26.09 58.37
CA MET A 1 -46.02 -25.14 57.24
C MET A 1 -44.62 -24.68 56.90
N GLN A 2 -44.13 -25.04 55.72
CA GLN A 2 -43.00 -24.40 55.07
C GLN A 2 -42.98 -24.90 53.64
N PHE A 3 -43.15 -24.01 52.66
CA PHE A 3 -42.59 -24.23 51.33
C PHE A 3 -42.09 -22.90 50.76
N THR A 4 -40.88 -23.02 50.27
CA THR A 4 -39.93 -22.04 49.76
C THR A 4 -40.35 -21.45 48.41
N ILE A 5 -39.97 -20.19 48.20
CA ILE A 5 -40.11 -19.44 46.95
C ILE A 5 -38.91 -19.75 46.04
N HIS A 6 -39.16 -19.94 44.73
CA HIS A 6 -38.15 -19.87 43.67
C HIS A 6 -38.64 -18.91 42.57
N PRO A 7 -37.78 -17.98 42.08
CA PRO A 7 -38.19 -16.97 41.10
C PRO A 7 -37.61 -17.20 39.69
N ARG A 8 -38.15 -16.40 38.76
CA ARG A 8 -37.61 -15.94 37.46
C ARG A 8 -37.98 -16.74 36.22
N VAL A 9 -38.72 -16.08 35.32
CA VAL A 9 -38.38 -16.03 33.88
C VAL A 9 -38.88 -14.70 33.28
N VAL A 10 -38.12 -14.18 32.30
CA VAL A 10 -38.43 -13.14 31.28
C VAL A 10 -38.03 -11.70 31.69
N PRO A 11 -37.28 -10.92 30.86
CA PRO A 11 -37.02 -11.04 29.42
C PRO A 11 -35.53 -10.97 29.00
N VAL A 12 -35.06 -11.89 28.13
CA VAL A 12 -33.72 -11.84 27.50
C VAL A 12 -33.79 -11.64 25.97
N ALA A 13 -35.00 -11.51 25.40
CA ALA A 13 -35.17 -11.60 23.94
C ALA A 13 -34.92 -10.30 23.13
N VAL A 14 -34.53 -9.19 23.76
CA VAL A 14 -34.39 -7.88 23.06
C VAL A 14 -32.94 -7.40 22.91
N LEU A 15 -31.96 -8.09 23.51
CA LEU A 15 -30.55 -7.68 23.50
C LEU A 15 -29.66 -8.38 22.46
N THR A 16 -30.19 -9.30 21.66
CA THR A 16 -29.40 -10.12 20.72
C THR A 16 -29.45 -9.67 19.25
N VAL A 17 -29.98 -8.48 18.95
CA VAL A 17 -30.00 -7.95 17.55
C VAL A 17 -28.95 -6.88 17.30
N ILE A 18 -28.24 -6.36 18.32
CA ILE A 18 -27.23 -5.29 18.15
C ILE A 18 -25.80 -5.85 17.95
N ALA A 19 -25.57 -7.15 18.12
CA ALA A 19 -24.25 -7.77 17.92
C ALA A 19 -23.98 -8.27 16.48
N ALA A 20 -24.92 -8.07 15.54
CA ALA A 20 -24.79 -8.53 14.16
C ALA A 20 -24.41 -7.43 13.16
N LEU A 21 -23.97 -6.26 13.63
CA LEU A 21 -23.11 -5.39 12.83
C LEU A 21 -21.68 -5.93 12.95
N VAL A 22 -21.47 -7.11 12.37
CA VAL A 22 -20.16 -7.48 11.84
C VAL A 22 -19.80 -6.29 10.95
N GLN A 23 -18.75 -5.55 11.33
CA GLN A 23 -18.14 -4.61 10.41
C GLN A 23 -17.87 -5.42 9.16
N SER A 24 -18.63 -5.17 8.10
CA SER A 24 -18.26 -5.62 6.77
C SER A 24 -16.94 -4.90 6.52
N VAL A 25 -15.83 -5.53 6.89
CA VAL A 25 -14.54 -5.19 6.32
C VAL A 25 -14.81 -5.40 4.85
N LEU A 26 -14.97 -4.29 4.13
CA LEU A 26 -15.04 -4.32 2.68
C LEU A 26 -13.71 -4.94 2.30
N VAL A 27 -13.70 -6.25 2.01
CA VAL A 27 -12.49 -6.92 1.59
C VAL A 27 -12.15 -6.24 0.27
N GLU A 28 -11.14 -5.37 0.31
CA GLU A 28 -10.75 -4.60 -0.86
C GLU A 28 -10.28 -5.59 -1.92
N SER A 29 -11.12 -5.82 -2.93
CA SER A 29 -10.75 -6.64 -4.06
C SER A 29 -9.85 -5.84 -5.00
N PHE A 30 -8.88 -6.52 -5.59
CA PHE A 30 -8.02 -5.95 -6.61
C PHE A 30 -7.98 -6.85 -7.84
N ALA A 31 -7.69 -6.23 -8.98
CA ALA A 31 -7.30 -6.93 -10.18
C ALA A 31 -5.78 -7.02 -10.21
N SER A 32 -5.26 -8.22 -10.46
CA SER A 32 -3.83 -8.44 -10.67
C SER A 32 -3.56 -8.98 -12.06
N THR A 33 -2.80 -8.23 -12.85
CA THR A 33 -2.31 -8.69 -14.16
C THR A 33 -0.88 -9.21 -14.00
N ILE A 34 -0.66 -10.47 -14.36
CA ILE A 34 0.64 -11.13 -14.28
C ILE A 34 1.15 -11.41 -15.68
N ILE A 35 2.43 -11.13 -15.93
CA ILE A 35 3.09 -11.35 -17.21
C ILE A 35 4.16 -12.44 -17.08
N TYR A 36 4.16 -13.37 -18.01
CA TYR A 36 5.10 -14.48 -18.12
C TYR A 36 5.83 -14.44 -19.47
N SER A 37 7.00 -15.08 -19.55
CA SER A 37 7.67 -15.32 -20.83
C SER A 37 7.02 -16.49 -21.58
N GLY A 38 6.99 -16.42 -22.91
CA GLY A 38 6.43 -17.46 -23.76
C GLY A 38 4.90 -17.41 -23.86
N HIS A 39 4.29 -18.52 -24.29
CA HIS A 39 2.86 -18.58 -24.63
C HIS A 39 1.97 -19.00 -23.46
N GLU A 40 2.56 -19.49 -22.37
CA GLU A 40 1.84 -20.09 -21.24
C GLU A 40 1.95 -19.17 -20.03
N CYS A 41 0.83 -18.92 -19.35
CA CYS A 41 0.78 -18.14 -18.12
C CYS A 41 1.22 -18.99 -16.92
N SER A 42 2.47 -19.44 -16.97
CA SER A 42 3.06 -20.37 -16.02
C SER A 42 4.57 -20.14 -15.87
N GLY A 43 5.14 -20.65 -14.80
CA GLY A 43 6.54 -20.45 -14.45
C GLY A 43 6.75 -19.17 -13.64
N THR A 44 7.98 -18.65 -13.61
CA THR A 44 8.32 -17.46 -12.84
C THR A 44 7.73 -16.21 -13.52
N PRO A 45 6.88 -15.44 -12.81
CA PRO A 45 6.38 -14.16 -13.32
C PRO A 45 7.52 -13.19 -13.63
N LEU A 46 7.33 -12.38 -14.67
CA LEU A 46 8.17 -11.22 -14.95
C LEU A 46 7.66 -9.99 -14.22
N VAL A 47 6.34 -9.76 -14.30
CA VAL A 47 5.66 -8.57 -13.79
C VAL A 47 4.36 -8.98 -13.11
N VAL A 48 4.05 -8.34 -11.98
CA VAL A 48 2.72 -8.36 -11.36
C VAL A 48 2.26 -6.92 -11.19
N SER A 49 1.20 -6.54 -11.90
CA SER A 49 0.52 -5.25 -11.79
C SER A 49 -0.72 -5.41 -10.92
N ILE A 50 -0.98 -4.49 -10.00
CA ILE A 50 -2.15 -4.50 -9.11
C ILE A 50 -2.85 -3.15 -9.15
N VAL A 51 -4.17 -3.21 -9.37
CA VAL A 51 -5.06 -2.05 -9.28
C VAL A 51 -6.27 -2.39 -8.43
N ASN A 52 -6.68 -1.48 -7.55
CA ASN A 52 -7.92 -1.63 -6.80
C ASN A 52 -9.09 -1.58 -7.79
N TYR A 53 -9.98 -2.58 -7.73
CA TYR A 53 -11.05 -2.70 -8.72
C TYR A 53 -12.28 -3.36 -8.12
N VAL A 54 -13.41 -2.65 -8.17
CA VAL A 54 -14.69 -3.09 -7.57
C VAL A 54 -15.43 -4.13 -8.42
N ASP A 55 -15.16 -4.20 -9.72
CA ASP A 55 -15.84 -5.09 -10.68
C ASP A 55 -14.83 -5.96 -11.47
N CYS A 56 -13.89 -6.57 -10.75
CA CYS A 56 -12.76 -7.22 -11.39
C CYS A 56 -13.24 -8.33 -12.33
N LYS A 57 -12.68 -8.35 -13.55
CA LYS A 57 -12.92 -9.41 -14.54
C LYS A 57 -11.63 -10.14 -14.78
N ALA A 58 -11.64 -11.43 -14.48
CA ALA A 58 -10.52 -12.29 -14.79
C ALA A 58 -10.33 -12.37 -16.31
N VAL A 59 -9.07 -12.40 -16.73
CA VAL A 59 -8.67 -12.59 -18.12
C VAL A 59 -7.90 -13.90 -18.15
N GLU A 60 -8.43 -14.88 -18.89
CA GLU A 60 -7.70 -16.11 -19.17
C GLU A 60 -6.43 -15.81 -19.95
N CYS A 61 -5.48 -16.74 -19.90
CA CYS A 61 -4.16 -16.55 -20.48
C CYS A 61 -4.22 -16.05 -21.94
N ALA A 62 -3.68 -14.86 -22.16
CA ALA A 62 -3.69 -14.18 -23.44
C ALA A 62 -2.26 -13.92 -23.93
N PRO A 63 -1.99 -14.06 -25.23
CA PRO A 63 -0.66 -13.81 -25.79
C PRO A 63 -0.39 -12.30 -25.91
N LEU A 64 0.88 -11.94 -25.74
CA LEU A 64 1.43 -10.61 -25.96
C LEU A 64 2.72 -10.77 -26.78
N ILE A 65 2.84 -10.06 -27.91
CA ILE A 65 4.06 -10.09 -28.74
C ILE A 65 4.64 -8.68 -28.77
N ASP A 66 5.91 -8.59 -28.42
CA ASP A 66 6.62 -7.32 -28.35
C ASP A 66 8.11 -7.51 -28.68
N ASP A 67 8.64 -6.63 -29.53
CA ASP A 67 10.00 -6.70 -30.10
C ASP A 67 10.42 -8.12 -30.56
N GLY A 68 9.50 -8.85 -31.21
CA GLY A 68 9.74 -10.23 -31.66
C GLY A 68 9.85 -11.27 -30.54
N ARG A 69 9.69 -10.87 -29.28
CA ARG A 69 9.57 -11.76 -28.12
C ARG A 69 8.11 -12.06 -27.85
N THR A 70 7.86 -13.26 -27.37
CA THR A 70 6.52 -13.70 -26.96
C THR A 70 6.43 -13.69 -25.45
N TYR A 71 5.36 -13.09 -24.96
CA TYR A 71 4.90 -13.09 -23.59
C TYR A 71 3.47 -13.60 -23.54
N SER A 72 3.02 -13.87 -22.33
CA SER A 72 1.61 -14.12 -22.05
C SER A 72 1.23 -13.41 -20.77
N PHE A 73 -0.05 -13.07 -20.63
CA PHE A 73 -0.55 -12.46 -19.42
C PHE A 73 -1.91 -13.01 -19.03
N ALA A 74 -2.21 -12.98 -17.74
CA ALA A 74 -3.50 -13.32 -17.19
C ALA A 74 -3.88 -12.28 -16.13
N THR A 75 -5.18 -12.05 -15.96
CA THR A 75 -5.69 -11.18 -14.89
C THR A 75 -6.48 -12.02 -13.90
N ASN A 76 -6.10 -11.95 -12.63
CA ASN A 76 -6.81 -12.59 -11.52
C ASN A 76 -7.52 -11.54 -10.67
N CYS A 77 -8.61 -11.96 -10.03
CA CYS A 77 -9.39 -11.13 -9.12
C CYS A 77 -9.24 -11.65 -7.72
N GLU A 78 -8.62 -10.86 -6.87
CA GLU A 78 -8.14 -11.32 -5.57
C GLU A 78 -8.60 -10.38 -4.47
N SER A 79 -8.68 -10.94 -3.26
CA SER A 79 -9.21 -10.25 -2.09
C SER A 79 -8.31 -10.46 -0.86
N THR A 80 -7.06 -10.87 -1.08
CA THR A 80 -6.06 -11.08 -0.04
C THR A 80 -5.23 -9.80 0.18
N ASP A 81 -4.25 -9.86 1.07
CA ASP A 81 -3.23 -8.82 1.20
C ASP A 81 -2.32 -8.78 -0.06
N ARG A 82 -2.09 -7.59 -0.61
CA ARG A 82 -1.37 -7.43 -1.89
C ARG A 82 0.08 -7.88 -1.80
N GLN A 83 0.76 -7.56 -0.70
CA GLN A 83 2.15 -7.94 -0.47
C GLN A 83 2.28 -9.45 -0.35
N THR A 84 1.37 -10.07 0.40
CA THR A 84 1.27 -11.53 0.53
C THR A 84 1.01 -12.18 -0.82
N TYR A 85 0.07 -11.67 -1.60
CA TYR A 85 -0.22 -12.18 -2.95
C TYR A 85 0.99 -12.11 -3.88
N VAL A 86 1.72 -10.98 -3.90
CA VAL A 86 2.92 -10.83 -4.71
C VAL A 86 4.00 -11.80 -4.26
N ALA A 87 4.22 -11.94 -2.95
CA ALA A 87 5.19 -12.90 -2.41
C ALA A 87 4.87 -14.34 -2.83
N ASP A 88 3.60 -14.75 -2.72
CA ASP A 88 3.15 -16.07 -3.13
C ASP A 88 3.29 -16.27 -4.65
N THR A 89 3.03 -15.23 -5.44
CA THR A 89 3.11 -15.25 -6.91
C THR A 89 4.54 -15.41 -7.42
N PHE A 90 5.52 -14.76 -6.79
CA PHE A 90 6.95 -14.90 -7.14
C PHE A 90 7.63 -16.12 -6.48
N GLU A 91 6.96 -16.76 -5.52
CA GLU A 91 7.44 -17.90 -4.75
C GLU A 91 8.84 -17.63 -4.16
N ALA A 92 9.85 -18.38 -4.59
CA ALA A 92 11.24 -18.28 -4.13
C ALA A 92 12.09 -17.30 -4.97
N SER A 93 11.49 -16.54 -5.89
CA SER A 93 12.21 -15.61 -6.77
C SER A 93 12.40 -14.25 -6.12
N SER A 94 13.57 -13.63 -6.33
CA SER A 94 13.77 -12.24 -5.94
C SER A 94 12.85 -11.30 -6.73
N TYR A 95 12.26 -10.32 -6.07
CA TYR A 95 11.46 -9.28 -6.73
C TYR A 95 11.61 -7.93 -6.03
N VAL A 96 11.31 -6.86 -6.76
CA VAL A 96 11.10 -5.52 -6.19
C VAL A 96 9.67 -5.10 -6.48
N MET A 97 8.92 -4.78 -5.43
CA MET A 97 7.56 -4.27 -5.51
C MET A 97 7.54 -2.78 -5.13
N ILE A 98 6.86 -1.99 -5.95
CA ILE A 98 6.57 -0.58 -5.70
C ILE A 98 5.06 -0.45 -5.53
N GLU A 99 4.62 -0.01 -4.35
CA GLU A 99 3.28 0.55 -4.18
C GLU A 99 3.32 2.05 -4.44
N THR A 100 2.47 2.53 -5.33
CA THR A 100 2.33 3.94 -5.65
C THR A 100 1.09 4.49 -4.96
N PHE A 101 1.25 5.68 -4.38
CA PHE A 101 0.24 6.39 -3.63
C PHE A 101 0.10 7.83 -4.14
N THR A 102 -0.92 8.53 -3.66
CA THR A 102 -0.98 9.99 -3.72
C THR A 102 0.13 10.63 -2.86
N ILE A 103 0.20 11.96 -2.89
CA ILE A 103 1.21 12.72 -2.15
C ILE A 103 1.21 12.35 -0.65
N LYS A 104 2.41 12.22 -0.09
CA LYS A 104 2.68 11.80 1.29
C LYS A 104 2.20 10.37 1.60
N CYS A 105 2.11 9.50 0.60
CA CYS A 105 1.73 8.10 0.73
C CYS A 105 0.39 7.89 1.45
N GLN A 106 -0.63 8.69 1.10
CA GLN A 106 -1.93 8.69 1.80
C GLN A 106 -2.95 7.74 1.18
N LEU A 107 -3.13 7.76 -0.14
CA LEU A 107 -4.14 6.98 -0.85
C LEU A 107 -3.46 6.09 -1.89
N PHE A 108 -3.71 4.79 -1.82
CA PHE A 108 -3.15 3.82 -2.74
C PHE A 108 -3.70 4.04 -4.16
N LEU A 109 -2.81 4.03 -5.15
CA LEU A 109 -3.13 4.19 -6.57
C LEU A 109 -2.93 2.90 -7.36
N GLY A 110 -2.00 2.05 -6.93
CA GLY A 110 -1.67 0.80 -7.61
C GLY A 110 -0.32 0.28 -7.14
N ALA A 111 0.04 -0.92 -7.58
CA ALA A 111 1.35 -1.50 -7.33
C ALA A 111 1.88 -2.21 -8.57
N MET A 112 3.20 -2.26 -8.68
CA MET A 112 3.91 -3.05 -9.67
C MET A 112 5.00 -3.83 -8.96
N ALA A 113 5.14 -5.12 -9.26
CA ALA A 113 6.25 -5.93 -8.81
C ALA A 113 6.98 -6.53 -10.02
N PHE A 114 8.30 -6.48 -9.96
CA PHE A 114 9.19 -6.87 -11.05
C PHE A 114 10.15 -7.94 -10.58
N LEU A 115 10.34 -8.97 -11.39
CA LEU A 115 11.36 -9.98 -11.19
C LEU A 115 12.75 -9.33 -11.12
N ALA A 116 13.46 -9.55 -10.02
CA ALA A 116 14.70 -8.84 -9.72
C ALA A 116 15.94 -9.61 -10.17
N LYS A 117 16.01 -9.97 -11.46
CA LYS A 117 17.15 -10.70 -12.04
C LYS A 117 18.23 -9.81 -12.63
N GLY A 118 18.02 -8.50 -12.68
CA GLY A 118 18.93 -7.56 -13.34
C GLY A 118 18.95 -7.70 -14.87
N GLU A 119 17.93 -8.35 -15.46
CA GLU A 119 17.76 -8.51 -16.90
C GLU A 119 16.70 -7.56 -17.44
N CYS A 120 16.84 -7.15 -18.70
CA CYS A 120 15.87 -6.30 -19.39
C CYS A 120 14.62 -7.10 -19.74
N GLN A 121 13.48 -6.68 -19.20
CA GLN A 121 12.18 -7.32 -19.38
C GLN A 121 11.08 -6.31 -19.64
N VAL A 122 9.93 -6.77 -20.12
CA VAL A 122 8.76 -5.93 -20.36
C VAL A 122 8.28 -5.26 -19.06
N TYR A 123 7.84 -4.01 -19.13
CA TYR A 123 7.37 -3.24 -17.97
C TYR A 123 5.91 -3.56 -17.59
N ASN A 124 5.02 -3.73 -18.56
CA ASN A 124 3.59 -3.95 -18.38
C ASN A 124 2.99 -4.65 -19.60
N GLU A 125 1.68 -4.91 -19.60
CA GLU A 125 0.99 -5.59 -20.68
C GLU A 125 0.81 -4.72 -21.94
N GLN A 126 1.06 -3.41 -21.84
CA GLN A 126 1.10 -2.50 -22.99
C GLN A 126 2.41 -2.65 -23.80
N ALA A 127 3.46 -3.19 -23.18
CA ALA A 127 4.77 -3.41 -23.77
C ALA A 127 5.37 -2.17 -24.46
N ASP A 128 5.11 -1.00 -23.89
CA ASP A 128 5.61 0.29 -24.38
C ASP A 128 6.92 0.71 -23.72
N ASN A 129 7.28 0.05 -22.62
CA ASN A 129 8.49 0.29 -21.83
C ASN A 129 9.09 -1.03 -21.35
N TYR A 130 10.34 -0.95 -20.93
CA TYR A 130 11.09 -2.07 -20.37
C TYR A 130 11.69 -1.68 -19.04
N VAL A 131 12.01 -2.68 -18.23
CA VAL A 131 12.46 -2.49 -16.87
C VAL A 131 13.63 -3.42 -16.57
N ILE A 132 14.58 -2.89 -15.82
CA ILE A 132 15.58 -3.67 -15.10
C ILE A 132 15.30 -3.45 -13.62
N ALA A 133 14.96 -4.52 -12.91
CA ALA A 133 14.86 -4.54 -11.46
C ALA A 133 15.95 -5.43 -10.88
N LYS A 134 16.54 -5.00 -9.76
CA LYS A 134 17.62 -5.73 -9.08
C LYS A 134 17.50 -5.56 -7.58
N VAL A 135 17.77 -6.64 -6.86
CA VAL A 135 18.04 -6.65 -5.42
C VAL A 135 19.53 -6.98 -5.27
N GLU A 136 20.25 -6.15 -4.54
CA GLU A 136 21.68 -6.30 -4.22
C GLU A 136 21.87 -7.09 -2.93
N ASP A 137 23.05 -7.67 -2.71
CA ASP A 137 23.37 -8.51 -1.54
C ASP A 137 23.28 -7.77 -0.18
N ASP A 138 23.30 -6.44 -0.19
CA ASP A 138 23.17 -5.58 0.99
C ASP A 138 21.71 -5.18 1.28
N GLY A 139 20.75 -5.79 0.58
CA GLY A 139 19.33 -5.52 0.69
C GLY A 139 18.90 -4.21 0.04
N LEU A 140 19.76 -3.59 -0.77
CA LEU A 140 19.37 -2.47 -1.62
C LEU A 140 18.60 -2.97 -2.85
N ALA A 141 17.73 -2.10 -3.37
CA ALA A 141 17.05 -2.35 -4.63
C ALA A 141 17.22 -1.20 -5.60
N SER A 142 17.24 -1.54 -6.88
CA SER A 142 17.23 -0.57 -7.96
C SER A 142 16.19 -0.97 -9.01
N ILE A 143 15.55 0.05 -9.59
CA ILE A 143 14.66 -0.10 -10.74
C ILE A 143 15.01 0.99 -11.75
N GLY A 144 15.26 0.59 -12.99
CA GLY A 144 15.41 1.48 -14.14
C GLY A 144 14.36 1.16 -15.19
N ILE A 145 13.65 2.19 -15.67
CA ILE A 145 12.64 2.07 -16.73
C ILE A 145 13.19 2.71 -18.02
N TYR A 146 13.08 1.96 -19.11
CA TYR A 146 13.67 2.22 -20.41
C TYR A 146 12.59 2.26 -21.49
N LYS A 147 12.86 3.00 -22.57
CA LYS A 147 11.92 3.16 -23.69
C LYS A 147 11.99 2.03 -24.73
N ASP A 148 13.03 1.20 -24.65
CA ASP A 148 13.30 0.18 -25.65
C ASP A 148 13.80 -1.12 -25.00
N SER A 149 13.68 -2.21 -25.77
CA SER A 149 13.96 -3.59 -25.36
C SER A 149 15.43 -3.89 -25.14
N SER A 150 16.32 -2.95 -25.49
CA SER A 150 17.75 -3.07 -25.27
C SER A 150 18.13 -2.70 -23.84
N CYS A 151 17.30 -1.89 -23.16
CA CYS A 151 17.61 -1.27 -21.87
C CYS A 151 19.01 -0.64 -21.83
N THR A 152 19.44 -0.03 -22.94
CA THR A 152 20.76 0.62 -23.04
C THR A 152 20.68 2.10 -22.69
N GLY A 153 21.79 2.65 -22.16
CA GLY A 153 21.87 4.05 -21.76
C GLY A 153 21.23 4.34 -20.41
N ASP A 154 20.87 5.61 -20.18
CA ASP A 154 20.25 6.05 -18.93
C ASP A 154 18.74 5.77 -18.95
N PRO A 155 18.18 5.19 -17.87
CA PRO A 155 16.73 5.03 -17.75
C PRO A 155 16.06 6.41 -17.71
N PHE A 156 14.88 6.53 -18.32
CA PHE A 156 14.13 7.79 -18.27
C PHE A 156 13.48 8.01 -16.88
N LEU A 157 13.32 6.93 -16.12
CA LEU A 157 12.84 6.95 -14.75
C LEU A 157 13.56 5.87 -13.94
N SER A 158 14.14 6.26 -12.81
CA SER A 158 14.86 5.34 -11.92
C SER A 158 14.50 5.54 -10.45
N TYR A 159 14.58 4.42 -9.72
CA TYR A 159 14.36 4.33 -8.29
C TYR A 159 15.52 3.61 -7.64
N GLU A 160 16.08 4.24 -6.62
CA GLU A 160 17.14 3.70 -5.77
C GLU A 160 16.79 4.06 -4.32
N PRO A 161 15.84 3.34 -3.69
CA PRO A 161 15.56 3.49 -2.27
C PRO A 161 16.77 3.06 -1.44
N LYS A 162 17.05 3.82 -0.38
CA LYS A 162 18.08 3.43 0.60
C LYS A 162 17.58 2.25 1.43
N ASN A 163 18.50 1.47 2.00
CA ASN A 163 18.18 0.31 2.84
C ASN A 163 17.21 0.71 3.97
N GLU A 164 17.46 1.83 4.67
CA GLU A 164 16.53 2.34 5.69
C GLU A 164 15.11 2.56 5.15
N THR A 165 14.97 3.06 3.92
CA THR A 165 13.65 3.27 3.30
C THR A 165 12.92 1.96 3.04
N ILE A 166 13.63 0.94 2.57
CA ILE A 166 13.08 -0.41 2.33
C ILE A 166 12.71 -1.05 3.67
N ALA A 167 13.63 -1.04 4.65
CA ALA A 167 13.44 -1.69 5.94
C ALA A 167 12.31 -1.08 6.79
N THR A 168 12.09 0.24 6.66
CA THR A 168 11.04 0.96 7.40
C THR A 168 9.75 1.13 6.59
N HIS A 169 9.74 0.70 5.33
CA HIS A 169 8.66 0.99 4.37
C HIS A 169 8.25 2.48 4.36
N SER A 170 9.23 3.38 4.48
CA SER A 170 8.98 4.81 4.51
C SER A 170 8.69 5.37 3.11
N CYS A 171 7.94 6.47 3.08
CA CYS A 171 7.46 7.09 1.84
C CYS A 171 8.63 7.65 0.99
N TYR A 172 9.04 6.90 -0.02
CA TYR A 172 10.08 7.29 -0.96
C TYR A 172 9.58 8.34 -1.94
N ARG A 173 10.33 9.44 -2.06
CA ARG A 173 10.03 10.60 -2.94
C ARG A 173 8.58 11.13 -2.79
N GLY A 174 7.96 10.88 -1.63
CA GLY A 174 6.65 11.40 -1.28
C GLY A 174 5.45 10.66 -1.86
N ASN A 175 5.63 9.54 -2.58
CA ASN A 175 4.52 8.82 -3.20
C ASN A 175 4.73 7.32 -3.45
N ASN A 176 5.87 6.73 -3.07
CA ASN A 176 6.12 5.31 -3.29
C ASN A 176 6.54 4.60 -1.99
N ILE A 177 6.15 3.34 -1.84
CA ILE A 177 6.66 2.44 -0.80
C ILE A 177 7.25 1.22 -1.48
N PHE A 178 8.42 0.77 -1.02
CA PHE A 178 9.16 -0.34 -1.62
C PHE A 178 9.13 -1.56 -0.72
N TYR A 179 9.01 -2.73 -1.35
CA TYR A 179 9.16 -4.05 -0.75
C TYR A 179 10.07 -4.88 -1.64
N ILE A 180 10.89 -5.72 -1.01
CA ILE A 180 11.81 -6.59 -1.73
C ILE A 180 11.68 -8.02 -1.21
N SER A 181 12.01 -8.98 -2.07
CA SER A 181 12.29 -10.35 -1.68
C SER A 181 13.64 -10.75 -2.25
N GLU A 182 14.41 -11.49 -1.46
CA GLU A 182 15.64 -12.13 -1.88
C GLU A 182 15.34 -13.61 -2.20
N ALA A 183 15.93 -14.13 -3.26
CA ALA A 183 15.75 -15.52 -3.63
C ALA A 183 16.28 -16.42 -2.52
N ASN A 184 15.46 -17.38 -2.08
CA ASN A 184 15.89 -18.36 -1.10
C ASN A 184 16.99 -19.23 -1.72
N THR A 185 18.25 -19.04 -1.30
CA THR A 185 19.29 -20.02 -1.59
C THR A 185 19.00 -21.30 -0.80
N PRO A 186 19.08 -22.51 -1.40
CA PRO A 186 18.92 -23.75 -0.67
C PRO A 186 19.94 -23.81 0.48
N GLY A 187 19.47 -23.64 1.72
CA GLY A 187 20.32 -23.63 2.93
C GLY A 187 20.22 -22.37 3.79
N GLN A 188 19.54 -21.32 3.34
CA GLN A 188 19.30 -20.11 4.13
C GLN A 188 17.83 -20.08 4.58
N ILE A 189 17.59 -20.21 5.89
CA ILE A 189 16.27 -19.96 6.47
C ILE A 189 16.08 -18.45 6.46
N SER A 190 15.39 -17.93 5.44
CA SER A 190 14.96 -16.54 5.41
C SER A 190 13.98 -16.31 6.56
N THR A 191 14.38 -15.48 7.53
CA THR A 191 13.47 -14.96 8.54
C THR A 191 12.53 -13.98 7.85
N THR A 192 11.39 -14.48 7.38
CA THR A 192 10.29 -13.63 6.96
C THR A 192 9.85 -12.82 8.17
N SER A 193 10.07 -11.50 8.14
CA SER A 193 9.56 -10.55 9.11
C SER A 193 8.04 -10.50 9.01
N THR A 194 7.35 -11.50 9.57
CA THR A 194 5.91 -11.43 9.79
C THR A 194 5.69 -10.49 10.96
N SER A 195 5.28 -9.26 10.69
CA SER A 195 4.73 -8.34 11.69
C SER A 195 3.35 -8.85 12.14
N ARG A 196 3.34 -9.89 12.97
CA ARG A 196 2.16 -10.29 13.74
C ARG A 196 2.23 -9.63 15.11
N SER A 197 1.47 -8.55 15.27
CA SER A 197 1.09 -8.04 16.58
C SER A 197 0.19 -9.08 17.26
N ALA A 198 0.79 -9.92 18.10
CA ALA A 198 0.08 -10.74 19.07
C ALA A 198 0.77 -10.56 20.43
N SER A 199 0.13 -9.81 21.31
CA SER A 199 0.45 -9.85 22.74
C SER A 199 0.15 -11.25 23.24
N ASP A 200 1.17 -11.99 23.66
CA ASP A 200 1.00 -12.97 24.72
C ASP A 200 2.29 -13.20 25.49
N THR A 201 2.07 -13.33 26.79
CA THR A 201 3.05 -13.48 27.85
C THR A 201 3.45 -14.95 27.94
N VAL A 202 4.71 -15.27 28.28
CA VAL A 202 5.14 -16.27 29.30
C VAL A 202 6.51 -16.91 29.03
N ASN A 203 7.32 -16.92 30.11
CA ASN A 203 8.45 -17.77 30.50
C ASN A 203 9.69 -17.92 29.60
N SER A 204 10.73 -17.18 29.97
CA SER A 204 12.12 -17.55 29.70
C SER A 204 12.57 -18.70 30.61
N THR A 205 12.76 -19.88 30.05
CA THR A 205 13.58 -20.94 30.66
C THR A 205 15.00 -20.78 30.11
N ALA A 206 15.93 -20.41 30.99
CA ALA A 206 17.33 -20.18 30.69
C ALA A 206 18.04 -21.48 30.28
N SER A 207 18.88 -21.39 29.24
CA SER A 207 19.94 -22.38 28.96
C SER A 207 21.26 -21.61 28.86
N ASN A 208 22.09 -21.81 29.87
CA ASN A 208 23.45 -21.28 30.01
C ASN A 208 24.38 -21.79 28.90
N SER A 209 25.22 -20.89 28.37
CA SER A 209 26.58 -21.23 27.95
C SER A 209 27.49 -20.03 28.21
N SER A 210 28.22 -20.14 29.31
CA SER A 210 29.25 -19.24 29.83
C SER A 210 30.54 -19.28 29.00
N SER A 211 31.23 -18.13 28.88
CA SER A 211 32.70 -17.99 28.94
C SER A 211 33.12 -16.51 28.89
N GLY A 212 33.85 -16.03 29.91
CA GLY A 212 34.78 -14.89 29.79
C GLY A 212 34.58 -13.70 30.74
N ASP A 213 35.06 -13.84 31.98
CA ASP A 213 35.30 -12.78 32.98
C ASP A 213 36.48 -11.84 32.57
N PHE A 214 36.41 -10.53 32.89
CA PHE A 214 37.33 -9.85 33.84
C PHE A 214 37.04 -8.33 34.06
N VAL A 215 36.40 -8.03 35.20
CA VAL A 215 36.63 -7.03 36.29
C VAL A 215 37.36 -5.66 36.10
N GLY A 216 36.73 -4.60 36.66
CA GLY A 216 37.37 -3.44 37.34
C GLY A 216 36.54 -2.12 37.27
N ASP A 217 35.59 -1.84 38.18
CA ASP A 217 35.65 -0.97 39.42
C ASP A 217 35.89 0.55 39.14
N GLY A 218 35.16 1.56 39.64
CA GLY A 218 34.07 1.67 40.61
C GLY A 218 33.54 3.12 40.81
N SER A 219 32.42 3.20 41.55
CA SER A 219 31.95 4.21 42.53
C SER A 219 31.59 5.70 42.23
N THR A 220 30.33 6.04 42.61
CA THR A 220 29.81 7.26 43.33
C THR A 220 29.81 8.61 42.59
N ASP A 221 28.95 9.62 42.77
CA ASP A 221 27.89 10.00 43.73
C ASP A 221 27.03 11.16 43.15
N SER A 222 25.83 11.33 43.70
CA SER A 222 24.93 12.51 43.84
C SER A 222 25.11 13.85 43.07
N ARG A 223 23.98 14.42 42.58
CA ARG A 223 23.36 15.69 43.09
C ARG A 223 22.23 16.27 42.20
N LEU A 224 21.08 16.53 42.83
CA LEU A 224 20.17 17.67 42.57
C LEU A 224 20.73 18.93 43.28
N PRO A 225 20.45 20.16 42.79
CA PRO A 225 19.33 20.99 43.29
C PRO A 225 18.64 21.82 42.18
N SER A 226 17.32 22.09 42.19
CA SER A 226 16.49 23.07 42.96
C SER A 226 16.61 24.55 42.56
N SER A 227 15.46 25.12 42.12
CA SER A 227 14.97 26.53 42.25
C SER A 227 15.80 27.66 41.59
N GLU A 228 15.28 28.79 41.08
CA GLU A 228 14.17 29.71 41.44
C GLU A 228 13.66 30.41 40.14
N GLN A 229 12.35 30.51 39.89
CA GLN A 229 11.48 31.70 40.07
C GLN A 229 12.13 33.08 39.82
N VAL A 230 11.62 33.84 38.84
CA VAL A 230 11.05 35.20 39.02
C VAL A 230 10.04 35.44 37.89
N GLY A 231 8.82 35.84 38.24
CA GLY A 231 7.80 36.30 37.31
C GLY A 231 7.72 37.83 37.22
N SER A 232 6.98 38.31 36.22
CA SER A 232 6.32 39.62 36.23
C SER A 232 5.22 39.64 35.17
N GLN A 233 4.00 39.88 35.64
CA GLN A 233 2.78 40.23 34.89
C GLN A 233 2.99 41.47 34.01
N LEU A 234 2.26 41.56 32.89
CA LEU A 234 1.14 42.51 32.74
C LEU A 234 0.43 42.30 31.39
N ASP A 235 -0.87 42.02 31.53
CA ASP A 235 -2.02 42.23 30.66
C ASP A 235 -1.81 42.79 29.23
N GLU A 236 -2.35 42.08 28.23
CA GLU A 236 -3.40 42.68 27.40
C GLU A 236 -4.25 41.61 26.70
N ASN A 237 -5.53 41.93 26.65
CA ASN A 237 -6.68 41.11 26.34
C ASN A 237 -7.07 41.27 24.87
N GLU A 238 -7.10 40.19 24.09
CA GLU A 238 -8.01 40.11 22.95
C GLU A 238 -8.41 38.66 22.65
N THR A 239 -9.48 38.23 23.31
CA THR A 239 -10.17 36.98 22.98
C THR A 239 -11.12 37.30 21.82
N VAL A 240 -10.68 37.01 20.59
CA VAL A 240 -11.52 37.16 19.38
C VAL A 240 -12.62 36.10 19.43
N SER A 241 -13.77 36.50 19.98
CA SER A 241 -15.04 35.78 19.89
C SER A 241 -15.65 36.06 18.52
N LEU A 242 -15.60 35.09 17.60
CA LEU A 242 -16.39 35.12 16.37
C LEU A 242 -17.77 34.53 16.67
N SER A 243 -18.71 35.42 17.02
CA SER A 243 -20.14 35.15 16.94
C SER A 243 -20.54 34.97 15.46
N PRO A 244 -21.24 33.90 15.05
CA PRO A 244 -21.95 33.90 13.79
C PRO A 244 -23.19 34.77 13.95
N SER A 245 -23.27 35.83 13.16
CA SER A 245 -24.46 36.65 13.01
C SER A 245 -25.61 35.81 12.45
N GLU A 246 -26.72 35.79 13.19
CA GLU A 246 -28.01 35.25 12.75
C GLU A 246 -28.54 36.08 11.57
N GLY A 247 -28.21 35.65 10.36
CA GLY A 247 -28.90 36.00 9.14
C GLY A 247 -29.97 34.96 8.84
N SER A 248 -31.17 35.14 9.40
CA SER A 248 -32.35 34.32 9.10
C SER A 248 -32.79 34.48 7.64
N GLY A 249 -32.20 33.67 6.76
CA GLY A 249 -32.73 33.35 5.44
C GLY A 249 -32.98 31.86 5.37
N GLY A 250 -34.21 31.43 5.66
CA GLY A 250 -34.60 30.01 5.60
C GLY A 250 -34.45 29.48 4.19
N ILE A 251 -33.39 28.70 3.93
CA ILE A 251 -33.21 27.99 2.68
C ILE A 251 -34.14 26.78 2.75
N SER A 252 -35.23 26.82 1.96
CA SER A 252 -36.15 25.69 1.82
C SER A 252 -35.37 24.42 1.54
N THR A 253 -35.66 23.34 2.27
CA THR A 253 -35.00 22.03 2.14
C THR A 253 -35.01 21.51 0.69
N GLY A 254 -35.96 21.97 -0.14
CA GLY A 254 -36.00 21.69 -1.58
C GLY A 254 -34.88 22.35 -2.40
N ALA A 255 -34.34 23.50 -1.97
CA ALA A 255 -33.23 24.17 -2.66
C ALA A 255 -31.90 23.45 -2.41
N ILE A 256 -31.71 22.87 -1.23
CA ILE A 256 -30.48 22.12 -0.89
C ILE A 256 -30.41 20.83 -1.72
N VAL A 257 -31.53 20.11 -1.85
CA VAL A 257 -31.59 18.90 -2.69
C VAL A 257 -31.42 19.24 -4.18
N GLY A 258 -32.01 20.35 -4.65
CA GLY A 258 -31.83 20.82 -6.02
C GLY A 258 -30.37 21.16 -6.36
N ILE A 259 -29.65 21.79 -5.44
CA ILE A 259 -28.23 22.12 -5.63
C ILE A 259 -27.37 20.86 -5.68
N LEU A 260 -27.64 19.86 -4.83
CA LEU A 260 -26.90 18.59 -4.84
C LEU A 260 -27.12 17.82 -6.15
N VAL A 261 -28.35 17.75 -6.64
CA VAL A 261 -28.65 17.09 -7.92
C VAL A 261 -28.01 17.85 -9.09
N ALA A 262 -28.07 19.18 -9.10
CA ALA A 262 -27.42 19.99 -10.12
C ALA A 262 -25.89 19.84 -10.09
N TYR A 263 -25.29 19.75 -8.90
CA TYR A 263 -23.85 19.54 -8.73
C TYR A 263 -23.43 18.17 -9.26
N VAL A 264 -24.16 17.11 -8.95
CA VAL A 264 -23.87 15.76 -9.47
C VAL A 264 -23.99 15.73 -11.00
N ILE A 265 -25.03 16.34 -11.57
CA ILE A 265 -25.21 16.42 -13.03
C ILE A 265 -24.07 17.21 -13.68
N LEU A 266 -23.64 18.33 -13.08
CA LEU A 266 -22.51 19.11 -13.55
C LEU A 266 -21.19 18.33 -13.48
N CYS A 267 -20.95 17.58 -12.41
CA CYS A 267 -19.78 16.71 -12.27
C CYS A 267 -19.76 15.64 -13.36
N VAL A 268 -20.89 14.95 -13.59
CA VAL A 268 -20.99 13.93 -14.64
C VAL A 268 -20.77 14.54 -16.03
N ALA A 269 -21.38 15.70 -16.31
CA ALA A 269 -21.18 16.40 -17.58
C ALA A 269 -19.72 16.83 -17.78
N ALA A 270 -19.05 17.34 -16.74
CA ALA A 270 -17.63 17.70 -16.78
C ALA A 270 -16.75 16.47 -17.02
N SER A 271 -17.05 15.33 -16.39
CA SER A 271 -16.33 14.07 -16.63
C SER A 271 -16.48 13.57 -18.06
N ILE A 272 -17.69 13.64 -18.64
CA ILE A 272 -17.94 13.26 -20.04
C ILE A 272 -17.18 14.18 -21.00
N LEU A 273 -17.23 15.50 -20.78
CA LEU A 273 -16.49 16.47 -21.59
C LEU A 273 -14.97 16.31 -21.43
N CYS A 274 -14.50 15.92 -20.24
CA CYS A 274 -13.09 15.64 -20.00
C CYS A 274 -12.65 14.39 -20.77
N MET A 275 -13.44 13.31 -20.75
CA MET A 275 -13.15 12.11 -21.52
C MET A 275 -13.16 12.37 -23.05
N ASP A 276 -14.16 13.10 -23.57
CA ASP A 276 -14.23 13.46 -25.00
C ASP A 276 -13.09 14.42 -25.41
N TRP A 277 -12.70 15.34 -24.52
CA TRP A 277 -11.54 16.19 -24.76
C TRP A 277 -10.23 15.40 -24.78
N ILE A 278 -10.06 14.45 -23.86
CA ILE A 278 -8.90 13.56 -23.80
C ILE A 278 -8.86 12.68 -25.05
N GLU A 279 -9.98 12.12 -25.50
CA GLU A 279 -10.07 11.30 -26.70
C GLU A 279 -9.70 12.10 -27.96
N ARG A 280 -10.17 13.34 -28.07
CA ARG A 280 -9.78 14.26 -29.17
C ARG A 280 -8.33 14.69 -29.08
N LEU A 281 -7.79 14.86 -27.88
CA LEU A 281 -6.38 15.18 -27.67
C LEU A 281 -5.51 13.99 -28.07
N PHE A 282 -5.93 12.77 -27.73
CA PHE A 282 -5.28 11.53 -28.10
C PHE A 282 -5.26 11.36 -29.62
N HIS A 283 -6.40 11.59 -30.29
CA HIS A 283 -6.47 11.57 -31.75
C HIS A 283 -5.62 12.65 -32.42
N ARG A 284 -5.47 13.84 -31.82
CA ARG A 284 -4.64 14.91 -32.38
C ARG A 284 -3.15 14.71 -32.14
N LEU A 285 -2.77 14.10 -31.01
CA LEU A 285 -1.37 13.83 -30.66
C LEU A 285 -0.82 12.60 -31.38
N PHE A 286 -1.65 11.56 -31.59
CA PHE A 286 -1.25 10.32 -32.24
C PHE A 286 -1.69 10.21 -33.71
N GLY A 287 -2.46 11.17 -34.23
CA GLY A 287 -2.98 11.18 -35.61
C GLY A 287 -2.11 11.84 -36.69
N LEU A 288 -0.83 12.13 -36.42
CA LEU A 288 0.13 12.62 -37.42
C LEU A 288 1.28 11.63 -37.62
N THR A 289 0.94 10.41 -38.03
CA THR A 289 1.83 9.56 -38.84
C THR A 289 0.97 8.64 -39.71
N GLN A 290 0.42 9.20 -40.78
CA GLN A 290 0.22 8.45 -42.02
C GLN A 290 0.58 9.35 -43.20
#